data_AF-X1QWM1-F1
#
_entry.id   AF-X1QWM1-F1
#
_cell.length_a   1.000
_cell.length_b   1.000
_cell.length_c   1.000
_cell.angle_alpha   90.00
_cell.angle_beta   90.00
_cell.angle_gamma   90.00
#
_symmetry.space_group_name_H-M   'P 1'
#
loop_
_entity.id
_entity.type
_entity.pdbx_description
1 polymer ?
#
loop_
_entity_poly.entity_id
_entity_poly.type
_entity_poly.pdbx_seq_one_letter_code
_entity_poly.pdbx_strand_id
1 'polypeptide(L)'
;FLSKKCYKSFCGYAFSQLRKLQNKEYLGSKRKEEVEKYGYSLKNAYHLVRLLHMGIQILVEKDLDVLRPERQLLIQIRNGEFTLEKIQKMADRLDKQIRDAYVRSDLREKCEYDRLNGILVDLMRNFYADKII
;
A
#
# COMPACT_ATOMS: atom_id res chain seq x y z
N PHE A 1 5.48 12.74 6.11
CA PHE A 1 4.33 13.08 6.98
C PHE A 1 3.05 12.54 6.39
N LEU A 2 2.16 12.02 7.23
CA LEU A 2 0.91 11.41 6.80
C LEU A 2 -0.14 12.49 6.51
N SER A 3 -0.97 12.21 5.50
CA SER A 3 -2.11 13.04 5.10
C SER A 3 -3.10 12.15 4.36
N LYS A 4 -4.34 12.63 4.19
CA LYS A 4 -5.38 11.96 3.41
C LYS A 4 -4.99 11.67 1.95
N LYS A 5 -3.92 12.27 1.43
CA LYS A 5 -3.31 11.86 0.15
C LYS A 5 -2.87 10.39 0.12
N CYS A 6 -2.60 9.77 1.28
CA CYS A 6 -2.26 8.34 1.34
C CYS A 6 -3.34 7.47 0.71
N TYR A 7 -4.61 7.86 0.84
CA TYR A 7 -5.71 7.14 0.23
C TYR A 7 -5.52 7.06 -1.29
N LYS A 8 -5.22 8.17 -1.96
CA LYS A 8 -5.00 8.20 -3.40
C LYS A 8 -3.79 7.38 -3.82
N SER A 9 -2.67 7.47 -3.09
CA SER A 9 -1.45 6.74 -3.46
C SER A 9 -1.58 5.23 -3.24
N PHE A 10 -2.05 4.80 -2.06
CA PHE A 10 -2.21 3.38 -1.72
C PHE A 10 -3.33 2.74 -2.52
N CYS A 11 -4.51 3.35 -2.60
CA CYS A 11 -5.63 2.81 -3.39
C CYS A 11 -5.30 2.83 -4.89
N GLY A 12 -4.69 3.89 -5.41
CA GLY A 12 -4.28 3.97 -6.81
C GLY A 12 -3.34 2.84 -7.19
N TYR A 13 -2.35 2.55 -6.34
CA TYR A 13 -1.45 1.43 -6.58
C TYR A 13 -2.14 0.08 -6.39
N ALA A 14 -2.96 -0.10 -5.34
CA ALA A 14 -3.74 -1.30 -5.09
C ALA A 14 -4.64 -1.66 -6.28
N PHE A 15 -5.44 -0.71 -6.77
CA PHE A 15 -6.33 -0.94 -7.92
C PHE A 15 -5.58 -1.19 -9.22
N SER A 16 -4.37 -0.65 -9.37
CA SER A 16 -3.53 -1.04 -10.50
C SER A 16 -3.11 -2.51 -10.44
N GLN A 17 -2.94 -3.09 -9.24
CA GLN A 17 -2.67 -4.52 -9.08
C GLN A 17 -3.93 -5.34 -9.37
N LEU A 18 -5.09 -4.86 -8.92
CA LEU A 18 -6.37 -5.49 -9.21
C LEU A 18 -6.63 -5.58 -10.73
N ARG A 19 -6.41 -4.49 -11.48
CA ARG A 19 -6.53 -4.50 -12.95
C ARG A 19 -5.60 -5.54 -13.59
N LYS A 20 -4.39 -5.71 -13.07
CA LYS A 20 -3.42 -6.72 -13.56
C LYS A 20 -3.79 -8.16 -13.17
N LEU A 21 -4.65 -8.35 -12.17
CA LEU A 21 -5.21 -9.66 -11.85
C LEU A 21 -6.36 -10.01 -12.81
N GLN A 22 -7.17 -9.02 -13.18
CA GLN A 22 -8.32 -9.19 -14.07
C GLN A 22 -7.92 -9.31 -15.54
N ASN A 23 -6.88 -8.59 -15.97
CA ASN A 23 -6.41 -8.64 -17.35
C ASN A 23 -5.00 -9.25 -17.45
N LYS A 24 -4.94 -10.45 -18.04
CA LYS A 24 -3.72 -11.26 -18.21
C LYS A 24 -2.73 -10.66 -19.21
N GLU A 25 -3.14 -9.74 -20.08
CA GLU A 25 -2.25 -9.07 -21.06
C GLU A 25 -1.19 -8.20 -20.39
N TYR A 26 -1.44 -7.73 -19.16
CA TYR A 26 -0.47 -6.93 -18.41
C TYR A 26 0.66 -7.76 -17.75
N LEU A 27 0.69 -9.07 -17.98
CA LEU A 27 1.68 -9.98 -17.41
C LEU A 27 2.86 -10.13 -18.37
N GLY A 28 3.99 -9.53 -18.01
CA GLY A 28 5.26 -9.76 -18.71
C GLY A 28 5.68 -11.24 -18.64
N SER A 29 6.58 -11.64 -19.56
CA SER A 29 7.05 -13.02 -19.73
C SER A 29 7.42 -13.74 -18.42
N LYS A 30 8.04 -13.04 -17.47
CA LYS A 30 8.47 -13.57 -16.16
C LYS A 30 7.34 -14.08 -15.26
N ARG A 31 6.07 -13.82 -15.58
CA ARG A 31 4.92 -14.21 -14.74
C ARG A 31 3.97 -15.19 -15.41
N LYS A 32 4.29 -15.64 -16.63
CA LYS A 32 3.44 -16.60 -17.37
C LYS A 32 3.28 -17.90 -16.61
N GLU A 33 4.38 -18.49 -16.13
CA GLU A 33 4.36 -19.76 -15.39
C GLU A 33 3.53 -19.69 -14.09
N GLU A 34 3.64 -18.60 -13.32
CA GLU A 34 2.84 -18.38 -12.09
C GLU A 34 1.35 -18.35 -12.43
N VAL A 35 0.98 -17.64 -13.50
CA VAL A 35 -0.41 -17.46 -13.91
C VAL A 35 -0.97 -18.71 -14.60
N GLU A 36 -0.15 -19.47 -15.31
CA GLU A 36 -0.51 -20.79 -15.85
C GLU A 36 -0.80 -21.76 -14.70
N LYS A 37 0.01 -21.77 -13.65
CA LYS A 37 -0.15 -22.66 -12.50
C LYS A 37 -1.34 -22.30 -11.60
N TYR A 38 -1.49 -21.02 -11.25
CA TYR A 38 -2.48 -20.58 -10.25
C TYR A 38 -3.69 -19.84 -10.84
N GLY A 39 -3.68 -19.56 -12.14
CA GLY A 39 -4.73 -18.81 -12.84
C GLY A 39 -4.61 -17.29 -12.75
N TYR A 40 -3.73 -16.75 -11.88
CA TYR A 40 -3.51 -15.32 -11.64
C TYR A 40 -2.11 -15.06 -11.04
N SER A 41 -1.70 -13.79 -10.95
CA SER A 41 -0.40 -13.44 -10.34
C SER A 41 -0.49 -13.29 -8.82
N LEU A 42 0.14 -14.22 -8.09
CA LEU A 42 0.24 -14.20 -6.62
C LEU A 42 0.94 -12.94 -6.11
N LYS A 43 1.92 -12.42 -6.87
CA LYS A 43 2.58 -11.14 -6.55
C LYS A 43 1.61 -9.97 -6.54
N ASN A 44 0.77 -9.85 -7.56
CA ASN A 44 -0.18 -8.75 -7.65
C ASN A 44 -1.24 -8.88 -6.56
N ALA A 45 -1.73 -10.09 -6.27
CA ALA A 45 -2.66 -10.36 -5.17
C ALA A 45 -2.08 -9.98 -3.80
N TYR A 46 -0.82 -10.35 -3.53
CA TYR A 46 -0.10 -9.96 -2.32
C TYR A 46 -0.04 -8.44 -2.17
N HIS A 47 0.37 -7.72 -3.22
CA HIS A 47 0.49 -6.27 -3.17
C HIS A 47 -0.87 -5.60 -3.01
N LEU A 48 -1.91 -6.07 -3.70
CA LEU A 48 -3.28 -5.58 -3.56
C LEU A 48 -3.73 -5.59 -2.10
N VAL A 49 -3.70 -6.76 -1.46
CA VAL A 49 -4.18 -6.93 -0.07
C VAL A 49 -3.31 -6.14 0.90
N ARG A 50 -1.97 -6.21 0.77
CA ARG A 50 -1.04 -5.48 1.63
C ARG A 50 -1.25 -3.97 1.57
N LEU A 51 -1.40 -3.39 0.37
CA LEU A 51 -1.55 -1.96 0.20
C LEU A 51 -2.85 -1.44 0.80
N LEU A 52 -3.94 -2.20 0.68
CA LEU A 52 -5.22 -1.82 1.28
C LEU A 52 -5.13 -1.85 2.81
N HIS A 53 -4.53 -2.89 3.41
CA HIS A 53 -4.30 -2.93 4.86
C HIS A 53 -3.43 -1.77 5.36
N MET A 54 -2.32 -1.47 4.67
CA MET A 54 -1.45 -0.34 5.01
C MET A 54 -2.19 1.00 4.90
N GLY A 55 -2.99 1.18 3.85
CA GLY A 55 -3.78 2.40 3.66
C GLY A 55 -4.84 2.58 4.77
N ILE A 56 -5.51 1.50 5.17
CA ILE A 56 -6.45 1.51 6.31
C ILE A 56 -5.72 1.90 7.60
N GLN A 57 -4.58 1.27 7.90
CA GLN A 57 -3.80 1.57 9.10
C GLN A 57 -3.45 3.06 9.18
N ILE A 58 -2.91 3.62 8.10
CA ILE A 58 -2.55 5.05 8.07
C ILE A 58 -3.77 5.93 8.38
N LEU A 59 -4.92 5.61 7.78
CA LEU A 59 -6.12 6.44 7.93
C LEU A 59 -6.76 6.33 9.33
N VAL A 60 -6.62 5.18 9.99
CA VAL A 60 -7.22 4.90 11.31
C VAL A 60 -6.26 5.24 12.45
N GLU A 61 -5.03 4.75 12.38
CA GLU A 61 -4.05 4.79 13.47
C GLU A 61 -3.07 5.95 13.32
N LYS A 62 -3.00 6.57 12.14
CA LYS A 62 -2.02 7.63 11.81
C LYS A 62 -0.59 7.16 12.00
N ASP A 63 -0.37 5.87 11.77
CA ASP A 63 0.93 5.23 11.79
C ASP A 63 1.02 4.18 10.68
N LEU A 64 2.22 3.65 10.47
CA LEU A 64 2.48 2.62 9.48
C LEU A 64 3.49 1.59 9.97
N ASP A 65 2.99 0.38 10.23
CA ASP A 65 3.84 -0.77 10.45
C ASP A 65 4.32 -1.33 9.11
N VAL A 66 5.62 -1.26 8.85
CA VAL A 66 6.21 -1.93 7.68
C VAL A 66 6.23 -3.44 7.87
N LEU A 67 6.45 -3.89 9.11
CA LEU A 67 6.30 -5.28 9.53
C LEU A 67 4.82 -5.57 9.80
N ARG A 68 4.16 -6.18 8.81
CA ARG A 68 2.70 -6.30 8.81
C ARG A 68 2.19 -7.26 9.89
N PRO A 69 1.18 -6.89 10.69
CA PRO A 69 0.55 -7.81 11.63
C PRO A 69 -0.14 -8.97 10.88
N GLU A 70 -0.69 -8.72 9.69
CA GLU A 70 -1.28 -9.73 8.81
C GLU A 70 -0.25 -10.55 8.01
N ARG A 71 1.02 -10.62 8.45
CA ARG A 71 2.11 -11.33 7.74
C ARG A 71 1.73 -12.75 7.32
N GLN A 72 1.07 -13.51 8.18
CA GLN A 72 0.70 -14.89 7.88
C GLN A 72 -0.23 -14.97 6.67
N LEU A 73 -1.30 -14.16 6.64
CA LEU A 73 -2.21 -14.06 5.50
C LEU A 73 -1.46 -13.72 4.21
N LEU A 74 -0.53 -12.77 4.28
CA LEU A 74 0.26 -12.35 3.13
C LEU A 74 1.16 -13.47 2.59
N ILE A 75 1.71 -14.32 3.46
CA ILE A 75 2.48 -15.50 3.07
C ILE A 75 1.57 -16.52 2.37
N GLN A 76 0.38 -16.79 2.92
CA GLN A 76 -0.57 -17.71 2.32
C GLN A 76 -0.98 -17.28 0.91
N ILE A 77 -1.20 -15.97 0.71
CA ILE A 77 -1.44 -15.40 -0.63
C ILE A 77 -0.24 -15.66 -1.56
N ARG A 78 0.99 -15.49 -1.07
CA ARG A 78 2.22 -15.74 -1.86
C ARG A 78 2.45 -17.22 -2.18
N ASN A 79 1.91 -18.11 -1.36
CA ASN A 79 1.97 -19.55 -1.57
C ASN A 79 0.86 -20.06 -2.51
N GLY A 80 -0.10 -19.23 -2.88
CA GLY A 80 -1.21 -19.62 -3.75
C GLY A 80 -2.31 -20.39 -3.03
N GLU A 81 -2.44 -20.23 -1.71
CA GLU A 81 -3.44 -20.93 -0.87
C GLU A 81 -4.88 -20.44 -1.09
N PHE A 82 -5.06 -19.37 -1.87
CA PHE A 82 -6.37 -18.79 -2.16
C PHE A 82 -6.68 -18.80 -3.65
N THR A 83 -7.97 -18.99 -3.97
CA THR A 83 -8.47 -18.79 -5.33
C THR A 83 -8.55 -17.31 -5.68
N LEU A 84 -8.55 -16.99 -6.97
CA LEU A 84 -8.73 -15.61 -7.44
C LEU A 84 -10.03 -14.97 -6.90
N GLU A 85 -11.12 -15.74 -6.87
CA GLU A 85 -12.40 -15.27 -6.34
C GLU A 85 -12.30 -14.90 -4.85
N LYS A 86 -11.56 -15.68 -4.06
CA LYS A 86 -11.34 -15.37 -2.65
C LYS A 86 -10.50 -14.10 -2.49
N ILE A 87 -9.47 -13.90 -3.31
CA ILE A 87 -8.68 -12.67 -3.33
C ILE A 87 -9.57 -11.46 -3.69
N GLN A 88 -10.44 -11.61 -4.69
CA GLN A 88 -11.38 -10.54 -5.09
C GLN A 88 -12.30 -10.15 -3.94
N LYS A 89 -12.92 -11.15 -3.27
CA LYS A 89 -13.78 -10.91 -2.09
C LYS A 89 -13.03 -10.21 -0.95
N MET A 90 -11.75 -10.56 -0.73
CA MET A 90 -10.91 -9.85 0.25
C MET A 90 -10.69 -8.39 -0.16
N ALA A 91 -10.37 -8.15 -1.43
CA ALA A 91 -10.13 -6.82 -1.96
C ALA A 91 -11.38 -5.94 -1.88
N ASP A 92 -12.56 -6.46 -2.21
CA ASP A 92 -13.82 -5.71 -2.16
C ASP A 92 -14.17 -5.30 -0.72
N ARG A 93 -13.98 -6.21 0.23
CA ARG A 93 -14.17 -5.92 1.66
C ARG A 93 -13.21 -4.83 2.13
N LEU A 94 -11.94 -4.93 1.76
CA LEU A 94 -10.92 -3.96 2.14
C LEU A 94 -11.12 -2.61 1.44
N ASP A 95 -11.62 -2.59 0.21
CA ASP A 95 -11.99 -1.36 -0.51
C ASP A 95 -13.10 -0.61 0.24
N LYS A 96 -14.13 -1.32 0.72
CA LYS A 96 -15.15 -0.71 1.57
C LYS A 96 -14.56 -0.13 2.85
N GLN A 97 -13.71 -0.89 3.54
CA GLN A 97 -13.09 -0.45 4.79
C GLN A 97 -12.20 0.80 4.61
N ILE A 98 -11.40 0.84 3.55
CA ILE A 98 -10.50 1.98 3.31
C ILE A 98 -11.28 3.24 2.91
N ARG A 99 -12.39 3.10 2.19
CA ARG A 99 -13.32 4.22 1.90
C ARG A 99 -13.95 4.77 3.17
N ASP A 100 -14.47 3.89 4.02
CA ASP A 100 -15.06 4.27 5.30
C ASP A 100 -14.02 4.95 6.22
N ALA A 101 -12.80 4.39 6.28
CA ALA A 101 -11.68 4.97 7.01
C ALA A 101 -11.28 6.35 6.46
N TYR A 102 -11.27 6.53 5.15
CA TYR A 102 -10.94 7.82 4.52
C TYR A 102 -11.93 8.93 4.90
N VAL A 103 -13.23 8.61 4.88
CA VAL A 103 -14.29 9.56 5.27
C VAL A 103 -14.18 9.93 6.74
N ARG A 104 -13.93 8.94 7.61
CA ARG A 104 -13.87 9.13 9.07
C ARG A 104 -12.55 9.70 9.58
N SER A 105 -11.48 9.56 8.82
CA SER A 105 -10.15 10.01 9.23
C SER A 105 -10.14 11.52 9.42
N ASP A 106 -9.50 11.95 10.50
CA ASP A 106 -9.19 13.35 10.84
C ASP A 106 -7.77 13.74 10.39
N LEU A 107 -7.09 12.88 9.61
CA LEU A 107 -5.86 13.26 8.93
C LEU A 107 -6.09 14.49 8.06
N ARG A 108 -5.11 15.40 8.09
CA ARG A 108 -5.12 16.61 7.25
C ARG A 108 -5.16 16.23 5.78
N GLU A 109 -5.83 17.05 4.97
CA GLU A 109 -5.93 16.85 3.52
C GLU A 109 -4.57 16.89 2.82
N LYS A 110 -3.70 17.81 3.26
CA LYS A 110 -2.36 17.99 2.71
C LYS A 110 -1.38 18.19 3.86
N CYS A 111 -0.19 17.62 3.70
CA CYS A 111 0.96 17.91 4.54
C CYS A 111 1.48 19.35 4.30
N GLU A 112 1.89 20.04 5.36
CA GLU A 112 2.60 21.33 5.30
C GLU A 112 4.04 21.15 4.79
N TYR A 113 4.18 20.79 3.52
CA TYR A 113 5.46 20.38 2.92
C TYR A 113 6.55 21.45 3.09
N ASP A 114 6.25 22.70 2.76
CA ASP A 114 7.26 23.78 2.74
C ASP A 114 7.83 24.05 4.14
N ARG A 115 6.96 24.06 5.16
CA ARG A 115 7.38 24.22 6.55
C ARG A 115 8.27 23.08 7.02
N LEU A 116 7.90 21.85 6.69
CA LEU A 116 8.64 20.66 7.10
C LEU A 116 9.97 20.53 6.35
N ASN A 117 10.00 20.94 5.09
CA ASN A 117 11.23 21.05 4.32
C ASN A 117 12.16 22.12 4.90
N GLY A 118 11.62 23.26 5.35
CA GLY A 118 12.39 24.28 6.07
C GLY A 118 13.06 23.72 7.32
N ILE A 119 12.29 23.05 8.19
CA ILE A 119 12.83 22.38 9.39
C ILE A 119 13.93 21.38 9.01
N LEU A 120 13.72 20.55 7.98
CA LEU A 120 14.72 19.59 7.52
C LEU A 120 16.02 20.28 7.08
N VAL A 121 15.91 21.34 6.27
CA VAL A 121 17.06 22.10 5.78
C VAL A 121 17.82 22.74 6.94
N ASP A 122 17.12 23.31 7.92
CA ASP A 122 17.75 23.94 9.08
C ASP A 122 18.45 22.91 9.98
N LEU A 123 17.83 21.75 10.22
CA LEU A 123 18.45 20.64 10.94
C LEU A 123 19.71 20.14 10.24
N MET A 124 19.66 19.99 8.90
CA MET A 124 20.81 19.59 8.11
C MET A 124 21.93 20.64 8.18
N ARG A 125 21.60 21.93 8.00
CA ARG A 125 22.57 23.02 8.10
C ARG A 125 23.28 23.03 9.44
N ASN A 126 22.54 22.93 10.55
CA ASN A 126 23.13 22.91 11.89
C ASN A 126 24.02 21.68 12.10
N PHE A 127 23.53 20.50 11.74
CA PHE A 127 24.31 19.26 11.89
C PHE A 127 25.62 19.24 11.09
N TYR A 128 25.64 19.84 9.89
CA TYR A 128 26.85 19.93 9.08
C TYR A 128 27.74 21.12 9.44
N ALA A 129 27.18 22.24 9.93
CA ALA A 129 27.96 23.37 10.45
C ALA A 129 28.77 22.98 11.69
N ASP A 130 28.18 22.18 12.59
CA ASP A 130 28.85 21.67 13.81
C ASP A 130 29.93 20.61 13.52
N LYS A 131 29.97 20.06 12.29
CA LYS A 131 30.96 19.05 11.87
C LYS A 131 32.12 19.61 11.03
N ILE A 132 32.13 20.92 10.77
CA ILE A 132 33.18 21.61 10.00
C ILE A 132 34.15 22.38 10.92
N ILE A 133 34.04 22.23 12.24
CA ILE A 133 34.99 22.76 13.23
C ILE A 133 35.88 21.63 13.76
#